data_AF-A0A2V6AXT1-F1
#
_entry.id   AF-A0A2V6AXT1-F1
#
_cell.length_a   1.000
_cell.length_b   1.000
_cell.length_c   1.000
_cell.angle_alpha   90.00
_cell.angle_beta   90.00
_cell.angle_gamma   90.00
#
_symmetry.space_group_name_H-M   'P 1'
#
loop_
_entity.id
_entity.type
_entity.pdbx_description
1 polymer ?
#
loop_
_entity_poly.entity_id
_entity_poly.type
_entity_poly.pdbx_seq_one_letter_code
_entity_poly.pdbx_strand_id
1 'polypeptide(L)'
;MPPITDSINVIRDLMYGGRITSEERSAISTYVGAGIAIVLAVVGIYFFFLTQKEKKETTTFDPNRPVPGDTVLKGRLKAEEYAVVRGNGSQTPFQNDFWNNEKTGIYVDVITGEPLFASVDKFDGKVGLPTFTKPISKDLLVEVPDSSNEMQRTQVRAKRSNARLGHVFPDPKSPTGQRYVVYSAAFHFVPIDQMKDRGYEAYLTLLDKK
;
A
#
# COMPACT_ATOMS: atom_id res chain seq x y z
N MET A 1 60.97 -13.69 57.19
CA MET A 1 61.23 -12.73 56.09
C MET A 1 61.34 -13.58 54.82
N PRO A 2 60.28 -13.69 54.00
CA PRO A 2 60.30 -14.53 52.80
C PRO A 2 61.24 -13.93 51.74
N PRO A 3 61.91 -14.76 50.91
CA PRO A 3 62.94 -14.28 50.00
C PRO A 3 62.33 -13.53 48.82
N ILE A 4 62.95 -12.40 48.46
CA ILE A 4 62.56 -11.44 47.39
C ILE A 4 62.55 -12.09 45.98
N THR A 5 63.05 -13.31 45.85
CA THR A 5 63.18 -14.05 44.58
C THR A 5 61.85 -14.56 44.00
N ASP A 6 60.81 -14.78 44.81
CA ASP A 6 59.52 -15.26 44.28
C ASP A 6 58.74 -14.17 43.53
N SER A 7 58.82 -12.92 43.99
CA SER A 7 58.12 -11.80 43.38
C SER A 7 58.64 -11.46 41.98
N ILE A 8 59.91 -11.75 41.69
CA ILE A 8 60.52 -11.47 40.38
C ILE A 8 60.06 -12.49 39.33
N ASN A 9 59.85 -13.76 39.71
CA ASN A 9 59.39 -14.79 38.79
C ASN A 9 57.91 -14.62 38.41
N VAL A 10 57.06 -14.20 39.37
CA VAL A 10 55.65 -13.87 39.11
C VAL A 10 55.50 -12.68 38.17
N ILE A 11 56.33 -11.64 38.33
CA ILE A 11 56.34 -10.48 37.43
C ILE A 11 56.90 -10.85 36.04
N ARG A 12 57.84 -11.80 35.96
CA ARG A 12 58.39 -12.30 34.69
C ARG A 12 57.35 -13.11 33.89
N ASP A 13 56.52 -13.90 34.56
CA ASP A 13 55.40 -14.63 33.96
C ASP A 13 54.25 -13.70 33.52
N LEU A 14 54.01 -12.61 34.27
CA LEU A 14 53.03 -11.58 33.89
C LEU A 14 53.51 -10.69 32.72
N MET A 15 54.83 -10.54 32.52
CA MET A 15 55.39 -9.77 31.40
C MET A 15 55.58 -10.57 30.10
N TYR A 16 55.61 -11.90 30.16
CA TYR A 16 55.51 -12.76 28.99
C TYR A 16 54.05 -13.10 28.70
N GLY A 17 53.32 -12.09 28.21
CA GLY A 17 51.97 -12.29 27.67
C GLY A 17 51.95 -13.50 26.73
N GLY A 18 51.13 -14.49 27.07
CA GLY A 18 51.00 -15.73 26.32
C GLY A 18 50.87 -15.44 24.83
N ARG A 19 51.79 -16.01 24.04
CA ARG A 19 51.70 -15.93 22.58
C ARG A 19 50.45 -16.69 22.15
N ILE A 20 49.41 -15.94 21.79
CA ILE A 20 48.17 -16.50 21.23
C ILE A 20 48.55 -17.42 20.07
N THR A 21 48.20 -18.70 20.19
CA THR A 21 48.51 -19.74 19.21
C THR A 21 47.80 -19.45 17.88
N SER A 22 48.29 -19.98 16.76
CA SER A 22 47.65 -19.79 15.45
C SER A 22 46.22 -20.31 15.41
N GLU A 23 45.92 -21.35 16.19
CA GLU A 23 44.60 -21.96 16.32
C GLU A 23 43.62 -21.06 17.09
N GLU A 24 44.06 -20.47 18.20
CA GLU A 24 43.27 -19.47 18.95
C GLU A 24 43.03 -18.19 18.13
N ARG A 25 44.02 -17.73 17.34
CA ARG A 25 43.84 -16.58 16.42
C ARG A 25 42.80 -16.87 15.34
N SER A 26 42.79 -18.10 14.81
CA SER A 26 41.80 -18.53 13.81
C SER A 26 40.39 -18.55 14.39
N ALA A 27 40.22 -19.14 15.58
CA ALA A 27 38.93 -19.16 16.26
C ALA A 27 38.42 -17.74 16.58
N ILE A 28 39.26 -16.86 17.11
CA ILE A 28 38.92 -15.46 17.38
C ILE A 28 38.49 -14.74 16.09
N SER A 29 39.22 -14.94 14.99
CA SER A 29 38.85 -14.35 13.70
C SER A 29 37.50 -14.85 13.18
N THR A 30 37.18 -16.13 13.36
CA THR A 30 35.88 -16.69 12.98
C THR A 30 34.74 -16.09 13.82
N TYR A 31 34.91 -15.96 15.14
CA TYR A 31 33.90 -15.36 16.01
C TYR A 31 33.69 -13.87 15.73
N VAL A 32 34.76 -13.11 15.44
CA VAL A 32 34.66 -11.71 15.04
C VAL A 32 33.93 -11.58 13.70
N GLY A 33 34.27 -12.43 12.72
CA GLY A 33 33.58 -12.46 11.42
C GLY A 33 32.09 -12.79 11.54
N ALA A 34 31.73 -13.80 12.34
CA ALA A 34 30.34 -14.18 12.60
C ALA A 34 29.56 -13.07 13.33
N GLY A 35 30.20 -12.42 14.32
CA GLY A 35 29.61 -11.28 15.03
C GLY A 35 29.30 -10.11 14.10
N ILE A 36 30.23 -9.75 13.22
CA ILE A 36 30.02 -8.69 12.21
C ILE A 36 28.87 -9.06 11.27
N ALA A 37 28.81 -10.31 10.78
CA ALA A 37 27.74 -10.76 9.90
C ALA A 37 26.35 -10.68 10.56
N ILE A 38 26.25 -11.07 11.84
CA ILE A 38 25.00 -10.96 12.61
C ILE A 38 24.59 -9.51 12.77
N VAL A 39 25.52 -8.62 13.13
CA VAL A 39 25.22 -7.18 13.27
C VAL A 39 24.73 -6.60 11.94
N LEU A 40 25.38 -6.92 10.82
CA LEU A 40 24.95 -6.47 9.50
C LEU A 40 23.55 -7.00 9.12
N ALA A 41 23.25 -8.27 9.44
CA ALA A 41 21.92 -8.84 9.21
C ALA A 41 20.85 -8.16 10.07
N VAL A 42 21.11 -7.93 11.37
CA VAL A 42 20.19 -7.23 12.27
C VAL A 42 19.96 -5.79 11.82
N VAL A 43 21.01 -5.08 11.42
CA VAL A 43 20.92 -3.72 10.87
C VAL A 43 20.12 -3.71 9.57
N GLY A 44 20.37 -4.66 8.66
CA GLY A 44 19.60 -4.83 7.43
C GLY A 44 18.11 -5.11 7.69
N ILE A 45 17.80 -5.97 8.65
CA ILE A 45 16.43 -6.27 9.09
C ILE A 45 15.78 -5.02 9.70
N TYR A 46 16.50 -4.29 10.55
CA TYR A 46 16.01 -3.04 11.15
C TYR A 46 15.68 -2.00 10.08
N PHE A 47 16.56 -1.77 9.11
CA PHE A 47 16.30 -0.87 7.99
C PHE A 47 15.15 -1.36 7.10
N PHE A 48 15.03 -2.67 6.85
CA PHE A 48 13.90 -3.24 6.13
C PHE A 48 12.57 -2.95 6.84
N PHE A 49 12.49 -3.11 8.16
CA PHE A 49 11.29 -2.74 8.92
C PHE A 49 11.05 -1.22 8.98
N LEU A 50 12.11 -0.39 9.00
CA LEU A 50 11.99 1.07 8.92
C LEU A 50 11.33 1.50 7.60
N THR A 51 11.80 0.95 6.47
CA THR A 51 11.24 1.27 5.15
C THR A 51 9.79 0.82 4.98
N GLN A 52 9.39 -0.28 5.63
CA GLN A 52 8.01 -0.76 5.62
C GLN A 52 7.07 0.18 6.41
N LYS A 53 7.57 0.82 7.48
CA LYS A 53 6.77 1.73 8.32
C LYS A 53 6.34 2.98 7.54
N GLU A 54 7.24 3.60 6.79
CA GLU A 54 6.92 4.78 5.95
C GLU A 54 5.90 4.44 4.84
N LYS A 55 6.01 3.25 4.23
CA LYS A 55 5.02 2.80 3.24
C LYS A 55 3.63 2.66 3.84
N LYS A 56 3.52 2.27 5.13
CA LYS A 56 2.24 2.09 5.82
C LYS A 56 1.53 3.44 6.07
N GLU A 57 2.25 4.48 6.48
CA GLU A 57 1.68 5.82 6.71
C GLU A 57 1.15 6.50 5.44
N THR A 58 1.67 6.12 4.27
CA THR A 58 1.25 6.70 2.98
C THR A 58 -0.10 6.15 2.49
N THR A 59 -0.65 5.11 3.13
CA THR A 59 -1.87 4.42 2.65
C THR A 59 -3.19 4.83 3.33
N THR A 60 -3.15 5.63 4.40
CA THR A 60 -4.36 6.12 5.07
C THR A 60 -4.87 7.41 4.43
N PHE A 61 -6.19 7.52 4.31
CA PHE A 61 -6.86 8.74 3.84
C PHE A 61 -6.71 9.88 4.86
N ASP A 62 -6.32 11.05 4.37
CA ASP A 62 -6.29 12.29 5.14
C ASP A 62 -7.00 13.39 4.33
N PRO A 63 -8.15 13.92 4.80
CA PRO A 63 -8.91 14.95 4.10
C PRO A 63 -8.20 16.32 4.04
N ASN A 64 -7.12 16.54 4.79
CA ASN A 64 -6.33 17.77 4.74
C ASN A 64 -5.07 17.62 3.86
N ARG A 65 -4.70 16.41 3.46
CA ARG A 65 -3.52 16.16 2.62
C ARG A 65 -3.70 16.71 1.20
N PRO A 66 -2.84 17.62 0.70
CA PRO A 66 -2.99 18.17 -0.64
C PRO A 66 -2.89 17.08 -1.71
N VAL A 67 -3.66 17.22 -2.78
CA VAL A 67 -3.62 16.29 -3.91
C VAL A 67 -2.27 16.47 -4.63
N PRO A 68 -1.47 15.40 -4.82
CA PRO A 68 -0.18 15.52 -5.49
C PRO A 68 -0.33 16.00 -6.93
N GLY A 69 0.62 16.84 -7.38
CA GLY A 69 0.71 17.28 -8.76
C GLY A 69 1.15 16.16 -9.71
N ASP A 70 0.94 16.37 -11.00
CA ASP A 70 1.09 15.34 -12.04
C ASP A 70 2.50 14.72 -12.13
N THR A 71 3.56 15.50 -11.91
CA THR A 71 4.94 14.98 -11.85
C THR A 71 5.11 13.92 -10.76
N VAL A 72 4.53 14.16 -9.58
CA VAL A 72 4.57 13.21 -8.46
C VAL A 72 3.72 11.98 -8.79
N LEU A 73 2.55 12.18 -9.40
CA LEU A 73 1.66 11.08 -9.79
C LEU A 73 2.29 10.13 -10.80
N LYS A 74 3.00 10.64 -11.81
CA LYS A 74 3.72 9.81 -12.79
C LYS A 74 4.81 8.92 -12.17
N GLY A 75 5.46 9.39 -11.10
CA GLY A 75 6.48 8.62 -10.38
C GLY A 75 5.91 7.64 -9.35
N ARG A 76 4.73 7.93 -8.80
CA ARG A 76 4.10 7.14 -7.72
C ARG A 76 3.17 6.04 -8.24
N LEU A 77 2.39 6.32 -9.28
CA LEU A 77 1.38 5.41 -9.82
C LEU A 77 1.99 4.46 -10.85
N LYS A 78 1.39 3.28 -11.01
CA LYS A 78 1.68 2.43 -12.17
C LYS A 78 1.28 3.16 -13.45
N ALA A 79 1.93 2.81 -14.56
CA ALA A 79 1.66 3.43 -15.86
C ALA A 79 0.17 3.34 -16.25
N GLU A 80 -0.47 2.18 -16.03
CA GLU A 80 -1.90 1.99 -16.30
C GLU A 80 -2.80 2.84 -15.40
N GLU A 81 -2.52 2.89 -14.09
CA GLU A 81 -3.25 3.72 -13.12
C GLU A 81 -3.23 5.19 -13.54
N TYR A 82 -2.05 5.74 -13.85
CA TYR A 82 -1.92 7.12 -14.32
C TYR A 82 -2.65 7.33 -15.65
N ALA A 83 -2.49 6.42 -16.61
CA ALA A 83 -3.16 6.51 -17.90
C ALA A 83 -4.69 6.55 -17.76
N VAL A 84 -5.27 5.77 -16.85
CA VAL A 84 -6.71 5.74 -16.59
C VAL A 84 -7.18 7.02 -15.89
N VAL A 85 -6.54 7.41 -14.78
CA VAL A 85 -7.05 8.48 -13.90
C VAL A 85 -6.72 9.89 -14.39
N ARG A 86 -5.67 10.07 -15.20
CA ARG A 86 -5.24 11.34 -15.79
C ARG A 86 -5.28 11.36 -17.33
N GLY A 87 -4.98 10.24 -17.99
CA GLY A 87 -4.74 10.17 -19.43
C GLY A 87 -5.91 9.66 -20.30
N ASN A 88 -7.13 9.59 -19.77
CA ASN A 88 -8.32 9.05 -20.46
C ASN A 88 -8.19 7.59 -20.96
N GLY A 89 -7.22 6.82 -20.45
CA GLY A 89 -7.06 5.40 -20.76
C GLY A 89 -8.26 4.55 -20.33
N SER A 90 -8.53 3.47 -21.02
CA SER A 90 -9.57 2.50 -20.65
C SER A 90 -8.92 1.15 -20.33
N GLN A 91 -9.57 0.35 -19.48
CA GLN A 91 -9.13 -1.01 -19.21
C GLN A 91 -9.87 -2.02 -20.08
N THR A 92 -9.19 -3.13 -20.37
CA THR A 92 -9.78 -4.26 -21.09
C THR A 92 -10.78 -5.00 -20.20
N PRO A 93 -12.01 -5.25 -20.67
CA PRO A 93 -12.98 -6.08 -19.97
C PRO A 93 -12.40 -7.46 -19.59
N PHE A 94 -12.74 -7.95 -18.40
CA PHE A 94 -12.34 -9.25 -17.85
C PHE A 94 -10.82 -9.45 -17.65
N GLN A 95 -10.03 -8.41 -17.89
CA GLN A 95 -8.56 -8.42 -17.74
C GLN A 95 -8.10 -7.26 -16.85
N ASN A 96 -8.68 -7.17 -15.65
CA ASN A 96 -8.36 -6.14 -14.66
C ASN A 96 -8.54 -6.68 -13.23
N ASP A 97 -8.00 -5.98 -12.24
CA ASP A 97 -7.86 -6.57 -10.90
C ASP A 97 -9.18 -6.80 -10.15
N PHE A 98 -10.20 -5.99 -10.39
CA PHE A 98 -11.39 -5.94 -9.54
C PHE A 98 -12.71 -6.31 -10.19
N TRP A 99 -12.74 -6.72 -11.47
CA TRP A 99 -14.01 -7.13 -12.10
C TRP A 99 -14.69 -8.29 -11.34
N ASN A 100 -13.92 -9.31 -10.97
CA ASN A 100 -14.38 -10.49 -10.21
C ASN A 100 -14.02 -10.46 -8.72
N ASN A 101 -13.60 -9.33 -8.16
CA ASN A 101 -13.32 -9.26 -6.73
C ASN A 101 -14.65 -9.35 -5.94
N GLU A 102 -14.77 -10.36 -5.07
CA GLU A 102 -15.92 -10.61 -4.20
C GLU A 102 -15.59 -10.44 -2.70
N LYS A 103 -14.37 -10.01 -2.37
CA LYS A 103 -13.94 -9.80 -0.99
C LYS A 103 -14.71 -8.63 -0.35
N THR A 104 -15.02 -8.76 0.93
CA THR A 104 -15.59 -7.67 1.73
C THR A 104 -14.53 -6.62 2.06
N GLY A 105 -14.85 -5.36 1.81
CA GLY A 105 -13.97 -4.20 1.97
C GLY A 105 -14.47 -2.96 1.24
N ILE A 106 -13.58 -1.99 1.07
CA ILE A 106 -13.85 -0.72 0.39
C ILE A 106 -12.86 -0.49 -0.76
N TYR A 107 -13.30 0.29 -1.75
CA TYR A 107 -12.50 0.76 -2.87
C TYR A 107 -12.18 2.22 -2.66
N VAL A 108 -10.89 2.52 -2.53
CA VAL A 108 -10.37 3.85 -2.23
C VAL A 108 -9.71 4.45 -3.46
N ASP A 109 -9.81 5.77 -3.64
CA ASP A 109 -9.12 6.50 -4.71
C ASP A 109 -7.63 6.18 -4.72
N VAL A 110 -7.12 5.71 -5.85
CA VAL A 110 -5.69 5.40 -6.05
C VAL A 110 -4.78 6.60 -5.78
N ILE A 111 -5.30 7.84 -5.92
CA ILE A 111 -4.54 9.07 -5.69
C ILE A 111 -4.50 9.44 -4.21
N THR A 112 -5.66 9.52 -3.56
CA THR A 112 -5.80 10.15 -2.23
C THR A 112 -6.06 9.17 -1.11
N GLY A 113 -6.46 7.94 -1.41
CA GLY A 113 -6.96 6.97 -0.45
C GLY A 113 -8.39 7.25 0.02
N GLU A 114 -9.10 8.25 -0.52
CA GLU A 114 -10.48 8.56 -0.16
C GLU A 114 -11.41 7.38 -0.47
N PRO A 115 -12.21 6.87 0.49
CA PRO A 115 -13.17 5.80 0.21
C PRO A 115 -14.28 6.26 -0.73
N LEU A 116 -14.46 5.58 -1.86
CA LEU A 116 -15.43 5.97 -2.88
C LEU A 116 -16.56 4.95 -3.04
N PHE A 117 -16.26 3.66 -2.96
CA PHE A 117 -17.24 2.58 -3.11
C PHE A 117 -17.07 1.50 -2.04
N ALA A 118 -18.16 0.85 -1.68
CA ALA A 118 -18.17 -0.28 -0.76
C ALA A 118 -18.47 -1.59 -1.52
N SER A 119 -17.80 -2.68 -1.12
CA SER A 119 -18.02 -4.01 -1.71
C SER A 119 -19.47 -4.51 -1.61
N VAL A 120 -20.23 -4.09 -0.60
CA VAL A 120 -21.65 -4.47 -0.42
C VAL A 120 -22.56 -3.92 -1.53
N ASP A 121 -22.14 -2.85 -2.21
CA ASP A 121 -22.83 -2.23 -3.34
C ASP A 121 -22.28 -2.71 -4.70
N LYS A 122 -21.24 -3.56 -4.70
CA LYS A 122 -20.68 -4.16 -5.91
C LYS A 122 -21.55 -5.32 -6.37
N PHE A 123 -21.74 -5.44 -7.68
CA PHE A 123 -22.43 -6.56 -8.30
C PHE A 123 -21.79 -6.93 -9.65
N ASP A 124 -22.16 -8.10 -10.17
CA ASP A 124 -21.73 -8.53 -11.51
C ASP A 124 -22.61 -7.88 -12.60
N GLY A 125 -22.11 -6.79 -13.19
CA GLY A 125 -22.75 -6.11 -14.31
C GLY A 125 -22.59 -6.81 -15.66
N LYS A 126 -21.87 -7.94 -15.75
CA LYS A 126 -21.53 -8.68 -16.98
C LYS A 126 -20.79 -7.87 -18.05
N VAL A 127 -20.15 -6.76 -17.65
CA VAL A 127 -19.38 -5.87 -18.54
C VAL A 127 -17.86 -6.06 -18.41
N GLY A 128 -17.40 -6.93 -17.50
CA GLY A 128 -15.98 -7.20 -17.29
C GLY A 128 -15.20 -6.08 -16.58
N LEU A 129 -15.90 -5.13 -15.97
CA LEU A 129 -15.35 -4.06 -15.13
C LEU A 129 -16.08 -4.05 -13.77
N PRO A 130 -15.43 -3.60 -12.68
CA PRO A 130 -16.12 -3.46 -11.40
C PRO A 130 -17.33 -2.53 -11.54
N THR A 131 -18.48 -3.02 -11.10
CA THR A 131 -19.77 -2.36 -11.26
C THR A 131 -20.45 -2.21 -9.89
N PHE A 132 -20.93 -1.01 -9.57
CA PHE A 132 -21.56 -0.68 -8.29
C PHE A 132 -22.94 -0.06 -8.48
N THR A 133 -23.84 -0.28 -7.53
CA THR A 133 -25.18 0.35 -7.53
C THR A 133 -25.11 1.82 -7.10
N LYS A 134 -24.22 2.15 -6.15
CA LYS A 134 -24.00 3.51 -5.63
C LYS A 134 -22.58 3.71 -5.11
N PRO A 135 -22.09 4.95 -5.05
CA PRO A 135 -20.94 5.30 -4.22
C PRO A 135 -21.30 5.30 -2.73
N ILE A 136 -20.27 5.41 -1.88
CA ILE A 136 -20.44 5.65 -0.44
C ILE A 136 -21.23 6.93 -0.20
N SER A 137 -20.94 8.00 -0.94
CA SER A 137 -21.74 9.22 -1.00
C SER A 137 -21.63 9.87 -2.38
N LYS A 138 -22.74 10.44 -2.87
CA LYS A 138 -22.75 11.19 -4.13
C LYS A 138 -21.90 12.46 -4.07
N ASP A 139 -21.73 13.05 -2.88
CA ASP A 139 -20.94 14.26 -2.69
C ASP A 139 -19.44 14.06 -2.88
N LEU A 140 -18.98 12.80 -2.94
CA LEU A 140 -17.59 12.44 -3.20
C LEU A 140 -17.27 12.39 -4.70
N LEU A 141 -18.28 12.46 -5.57
CA LEU A 141 -18.15 12.30 -7.00
C LEU A 141 -18.58 13.56 -7.76
N VAL A 142 -18.04 13.72 -8.97
CA VAL A 142 -18.48 14.70 -9.94
C VAL A 142 -18.90 13.97 -11.20
N GLU A 143 -20.10 14.27 -11.67
CA GLU A 143 -20.66 13.76 -12.91
C GLU A 143 -20.46 14.79 -14.02
N VAL A 144 -19.81 14.39 -15.11
CA VAL A 144 -19.45 15.26 -16.23
C VAL A 144 -20.01 14.66 -17.52
N PRO A 145 -20.76 15.42 -18.34
CA PRO A 145 -21.18 14.96 -19.66
C PRO A 145 -19.98 14.55 -20.51
N ASP A 146 -20.06 13.39 -21.15
CA ASP A 146 -19.02 12.83 -22.01
C ASP A 146 -19.62 12.40 -23.34
N SER A 147 -19.29 13.14 -24.40
CA SER A 147 -19.70 12.89 -25.78
C SER A 147 -18.62 12.19 -26.62
N SER A 148 -17.57 11.66 -25.98
CA SER A 148 -16.51 10.92 -26.67
C SER A 148 -17.03 9.66 -27.36
N ASN A 149 -16.38 9.29 -28.48
CA ASN A 149 -16.72 8.12 -29.28
C ASN A 149 -18.18 8.10 -29.76
N GLU A 150 -18.75 9.28 -30.03
CA GLU A 150 -20.13 9.47 -30.53
C GLU A 150 -21.23 8.92 -29.59
N MET A 151 -20.87 8.62 -28.34
CA MET A 151 -21.81 8.16 -27.31
C MET A 151 -22.11 9.28 -26.34
N GLN A 152 -23.36 9.39 -25.90
CA GLN A 152 -23.76 10.29 -24.81
C GLN A 152 -23.70 9.51 -23.49
N ARG A 153 -22.69 9.79 -22.67
CA ARG A 153 -22.48 9.15 -21.37
C ARG A 153 -22.22 10.18 -20.29
N THR A 154 -22.29 9.76 -19.04
CA THR A 154 -21.91 10.58 -17.90
C THR A 154 -20.63 10.03 -17.30
N GLN A 155 -19.52 10.74 -17.50
CA GLN A 155 -18.25 10.42 -16.88
C GLN A 155 -18.32 10.71 -15.38
N VAL A 156 -17.73 9.82 -14.58
CA VAL A 156 -17.64 9.96 -13.14
C VAL A 156 -16.20 10.21 -12.75
N ARG A 157 -15.99 11.22 -11.91
CA ARG A 157 -14.69 11.58 -11.34
C ARG A 157 -14.75 11.65 -9.83
N ALA A 158 -13.64 11.35 -9.16
CA ALA A 158 -13.49 11.64 -7.74
C ALA A 158 -13.43 13.16 -7.55
N LYS A 159 -14.25 13.72 -6.67
CA LYS A 159 -14.36 15.17 -6.46
C LYS A 159 -13.07 15.78 -5.95
N ARG A 160 -12.39 15.11 -5.02
CA ARG A 160 -11.16 15.62 -4.39
C ARG A 160 -9.98 15.63 -5.36
N SER A 161 -9.68 14.48 -5.97
CA SER A 161 -8.47 14.31 -6.78
C SER A 161 -8.66 14.62 -8.26
N ASN A 162 -9.91 14.79 -8.70
CA ASN A 162 -10.30 14.85 -10.10
C ASN A 162 -9.87 13.61 -10.90
N ALA A 163 -9.65 12.47 -10.22
CA ALA A 163 -9.34 11.19 -10.86
C ALA A 163 -10.54 10.71 -11.69
N ARG A 164 -10.30 10.34 -12.95
CA ARG A 164 -11.31 9.68 -13.77
C ARG A 164 -11.56 8.26 -13.25
N LEU A 165 -12.81 7.95 -12.92
CA LEU A 165 -13.21 6.66 -12.36
C LEU A 165 -13.86 5.75 -13.39
N GLY A 166 -14.66 6.31 -14.30
CA GLY A 166 -15.43 5.56 -15.29
C GLY A 166 -16.68 6.32 -15.69
N HIS A 167 -17.82 5.61 -15.77
CA HIS A 167 -19.10 6.16 -16.20
C HIS A 167 -20.26 5.67 -15.33
N VAL A 168 -21.31 6.48 -15.24
CA VAL A 168 -22.59 6.10 -14.64
C VAL A 168 -23.66 6.01 -15.72
N PHE A 169 -24.52 5.00 -15.59
CA PHE A 169 -25.62 4.73 -16.51
C PHE A 169 -26.92 4.50 -15.75
N PRO A 170 -28.08 4.85 -16.32
CA PRO A 170 -29.36 4.37 -15.84
C PRO A 170 -29.41 2.84 -15.85
N ASP A 171 -29.91 2.27 -14.75
CA ASP A 171 -30.14 0.84 -14.61
C ASP A 171 -31.41 0.57 -13.79
N PRO A 172 -32.55 0.25 -14.44
CA PRO A 172 -33.80 -0.02 -13.73
C PRO A 172 -33.76 -1.29 -12.88
N LYS A 173 -32.75 -2.16 -13.05
CA LYS A 173 -32.59 -3.37 -12.23
C LYS A 173 -31.78 -3.09 -10.95
N SER A 174 -31.04 -1.99 -10.92
CA SER A 174 -30.30 -1.57 -9.73
C SER A 174 -31.27 -0.96 -8.71
N PRO A 175 -31.16 -1.28 -7.40
CA PRO A 175 -31.98 -0.68 -6.35
C PRO A 175 -31.94 0.85 -6.32
N THR A 176 -30.89 1.45 -6.86
CA THR A 176 -30.65 2.90 -6.89
C THR A 176 -31.05 3.54 -8.22
N GLY A 177 -31.52 2.73 -9.18
CA GLY A 177 -31.81 3.17 -10.55
C GLY A 177 -30.56 3.47 -11.40
N GLN A 178 -29.37 3.29 -10.85
CA GLN A 178 -28.08 3.63 -11.48
C GLN A 178 -27.10 2.47 -11.38
N ARG A 179 -26.17 2.40 -12.34
CA ARG A 179 -24.97 1.56 -12.27
C ARG A 179 -23.72 2.38 -12.56
N TYR A 180 -22.74 2.26 -11.70
CA TYR A 180 -21.42 2.86 -11.83
C TYR A 180 -20.48 1.81 -12.38
N VAL A 181 -20.08 1.94 -13.64
CA VAL A 181 -19.09 1.07 -14.30
C VAL A 181 -17.76 1.79 -14.26
N VAL A 182 -16.84 1.28 -13.45
CA VAL A 182 -15.60 1.98 -13.11
C VAL A 182 -14.37 1.14 -13.44
N TYR A 183 -13.21 1.77 -13.50
CA TYR A 183 -11.94 1.11 -13.80
C TYR A 183 -11.25 0.67 -12.52
N SER A 184 -10.84 -0.60 -12.44
CA SER A 184 -10.03 -1.13 -11.34
C SER A 184 -8.78 -0.30 -11.06
N ALA A 185 -8.12 0.22 -12.11
CA ALA A 185 -6.92 1.04 -12.00
C ALA A 185 -7.14 2.42 -11.35
N ALA A 186 -8.41 2.83 -11.15
CA ALA A 186 -8.74 4.04 -10.40
C ALA A 186 -8.76 3.81 -8.88
N PHE A 187 -8.57 2.56 -8.41
CA PHE A 187 -8.74 2.21 -7.01
C PHE A 187 -7.59 1.40 -6.43
N HIS A 188 -7.46 1.50 -5.12
CA HIS A 188 -6.92 0.41 -4.29
C HIS A 188 -8.07 -0.24 -3.51
N PHE A 189 -7.99 -1.56 -3.34
CA PHE A 189 -8.95 -2.30 -2.52
C PHE A 189 -8.39 -2.47 -1.11
N VAL A 190 -9.18 -2.12 -0.09
CA VAL A 190 -8.85 -2.34 1.31
C VAL A 190 -9.81 -3.40 1.88
N PRO A 191 -9.33 -4.63 2.13
CA PRO A 191 -10.16 -5.67 2.71
C PRO A 191 -10.52 -5.35 4.17
N ILE A 192 -11.68 -5.84 4.62
CA ILE A 192 -12.25 -5.52 5.94
C ILE A 192 -11.29 -5.79 7.12
N ASP A 193 -10.50 -6.86 7.03
CA ASP A 193 -9.50 -7.26 8.04
C ASP A 193 -8.33 -6.27 8.18
N GLN A 194 -8.13 -5.40 7.18
CA GLN A 194 -7.07 -4.39 7.17
C GLN A 194 -7.60 -2.95 7.33
N MET A 195 -8.92 -2.76 7.33
CA MET A 195 -9.50 -1.42 7.35
C MET A 195 -9.13 -0.66 8.64
N LYS A 196 -9.19 -1.31 9.80
CA LYS A 196 -8.82 -0.67 11.07
C LYS A 196 -7.35 -0.24 11.08
N ASP A 197 -6.45 -1.16 10.74
CA ASP A 197 -5.01 -0.92 10.71
C ASP A 197 -4.57 0.13 9.69
N ARG A 198 -5.38 0.35 8.66
CA ARG A 198 -5.16 1.37 7.62
C ARG A 198 -5.98 2.65 7.84
N GLY A 199 -6.58 2.83 9.03
CA GLY A 199 -7.28 4.07 9.42
C GLY A 199 -8.66 4.26 8.80
N TYR A 200 -9.30 3.19 8.33
CA TYR A 200 -10.65 3.19 7.75
C TYR A 200 -11.72 2.64 8.71
N GLU A 201 -11.46 2.64 10.02
CA GLU A 201 -12.38 2.11 11.05
C GLU A 201 -13.78 2.74 10.97
N ALA A 202 -13.85 4.05 10.68
CA ALA A 202 -15.13 4.77 10.53
C ALA A 202 -16.04 4.22 9.42
N TYR A 203 -15.49 3.48 8.45
CA TYR A 203 -16.21 2.94 7.30
C TYR A 203 -16.63 1.48 7.48
N LEU A 204 -16.27 0.82 8.60
CA LEU A 204 -16.63 -0.57 8.85
C LEU A 204 -18.16 -0.77 8.88
N THR A 205 -18.89 0.19 9.44
CA THR A 205 -20.35 0.17 9.54
C THR A 205 -21.07 0.14 8.19
N LEU A 206 -20.40 0.54 7.10
CA LEU A 206 -20.93 0.42 5.74
C LEU A 206 -21.01 -1.02 5.26
N LEU A 207 -20.21 -1.91 5.85
CA LEU A 207 -20.07 -3.31 5.43
C LEU A 207 -20.90 -4.28 6.26
N ASP A 208 -21.47 -3.79 7.36
CA ASP A 208 -22.42 -4.54 8.19
C ASP A 208 -23.73 -4.69 7.41
N LYS A 209 -23.91 -5.82 6.73
CA LYS A 209 -25.19 -6.14 6.08
C LYS A 209 -26.29 -6.23 7.15
N LYS A 210 -27.31 -5.39 6.99
CA LYS A 210 -28.66 -5.62 7.54
C LYS A 210 -29.41 -6.64 6.70
#